data_AF-A0AAV6GA68-F1
#
_entry.id   AF-A0AAV6GA68-F1
#
_cell.length_a   1.000
_cell.length_b   1.000
_cell.length_c   1.000
_cell.angle_alpha   90.00
_cell.angle_beta   90.00
_cell.angle_gamma   90.00
#
_symmetry.space_group_name_H-M   'P 1'
#
loop_
_entity.id
_entity.type
_entity.pdbx_description
1 polymer ?
#
loop_
_entity_poly.entity_id
_entity_poly.type
_entity_poly.pdbx_seq_one_letter_code
_entity_poly.pdbx_strand_id
1 'polypeptide(L)'
;METDLDEDEADLTQKQGELLHALALSVALLRGEKEQLAGEQKSCSALGGSMEVLVQERCKPNERDKYRMFIGDLDKIVNLLLSLSGRLARVESALAALEREAETEDSRVERESLQQKRRQLCSQQEDACELKENLDRRERVVLDFLAGYLTAAQLRDHRRYVRLKPALLIRQRHLDELIRLAEEQLQRLAESLPAASGPAPAASGPAPALVPTSPRSTAVTSL
;
A
#
# COMPACT_ATOMS: atom_id res chain seq x y z
N MET A 1 22.71 42.23 10.37
CA MET A 1 21.25 41.99 10.41
C MET A 1 20.74 41.45 9.09
N GLU A 2 21.12 41.96 7.91
CA GLU A 2 20.84 41.25 6.62
C GLU A 2 21.65 39.96 6.47
N THR A 3 22.92 39.96 6.85
CA THR A 3 23.82 38.79 6.74
C THR A 3 23.40 37.58 7.59
N ASP A 4 22.75 37.79 8.74
CA ASP A 4 22.28 36.69 9.60
C ASP A 4 21.08 35.97 8.95
N LEU A 5 20.20 36.71 8.25
CA LEU A 5 19.02 36.14 7.58
C LEU A 5 19.41 35.35 6.32
N ASP A 6 20.39 35.85 5.56
CA ASP A 6 20.92 35.16 4.39
C ASP A 6 21.66 33.86 4.77
N GLU A 7 22.35 33.85 5.92
CA GLU A 7 23.00 32.65 6.49
C GLU A 7 21.96 31.62 6.98
N ASP A 8 20.89 32.07 7.64
CA ASP A 8 19.78 31.21 8.08
C ASP A 8 19.02 30.58 6.89
N GLU A 9 18.84 31.32 5.79
CA GLU A 9 18.19 30.81 4.56
C GLU A 9 19.08 29.79 3.82
N ALA A 10 20.40 30.01 3.80
CA ALA A 10 21.37 29.06 3.26
C ALA A 10 21.44 27.76 4.08
N ASP A 11 21.42 27.84 5.41
CA ASP A 11 21.39 26.67 6.30
C ASP A 11 20.06 25.89 6.15
N LEU A 12 18.93 26.59 6.01
CA LEU A 12 17.64 25.95 5.78
C LEU A 12 17.58 25.21 4.43
N THR A 13 18.06 25.83 3.35
CA THR A 13 18.10 25.19 2.03
C THR A 13 19.06 24.00 1.99
N GLN A 14 20.20 24.09 2.69
CA GLN A 14 21.11 22.95 2.88
C GLN A 14 20.41 21.79 3.59
N LYS A 15 19.79 22.04 4.75
CA LYS A 15 19.07 21.02 5.53
C LYS A 15 17.92 20.37 4.75
N GLN A 16 17.19 21.16 3.96
CA GLN A 16 16.15 20.64 3.08
C GLN A 16 16.72 19.73 1.97
N GLY A 17 17.85 20.10 1.37
CA GLY A 17 18.57 19.26 0.39
C GLY A 17 19.05 17.94 0.99
N GLU A 18 19.62 17.97 2.20
CA GLU A 18 20.03 16.77 2.94
C GLU A 18 18.83 15.87 3.27
N LEU A 19 17.70 16.44 3.68
CA LEU A 19 16.47 15.69 3.96
C LEU A 19 15.89 15.03 2.69
N LEU A 20 15.85 15.76 1.57
CA LEU A 20 15.42 15.21 0.28
C LEU A 20 16.30 14.02 -0.13
N HIS A 21 17.61 14.17 0.01
CA HIS A 21 18.55 13.10 -0.32
C HIS A 21 18.35 11.87 0.59
N ALA A 22 18.25 12.09 1.91
CA ALA A 22 18.02 11.01 2.87
C ALA A 22 16.70 10.26 2.61
N LEU A 23 15.63 10.99 2.29
CA LEU A 23 14.33 10.39 1.98
C LEU A 23 14.36 9.62 0.65
N ALA A 24 15.04 10.15 -0.37
CA ALA A 24 15.22 9.45 -1.64
C ALA A 24 15.99 8.13 -1.48
N LEU A 25 17.04 8.14 -0.65
CA LEU A 25 17.78 6.92 -0.28
C LEU A 25 16.88 5.92 0.46
N SER A 26 16.07 6.40 1.42
CA SER A 26 15.11 5.55 2.14
C SER A 26 14.10 4.86 1.20
N VAL A 27 13.53 5.60 0.23
CA VAL A 27 12.65 5.04 -0.79
C VAL A 27 13.36 3.98 -1.62
N ALA A 28 14.62 4.22 -2.03
CA ALA A 28 15.40 3.24 -2.77
C ALA A 28 15.64 1.95 -1.97
N LEU A 29 15.96 2.07 -0.67
CA LEU A 29 16.11 0.91 0.23
C LEU A 29 14.81 0.11 0.37
N LEU A 30 13.68 0.78 0.62
CA LEU A 30 12.37 0.14 0.73
C LEU A 30 11.97 -0.60 -0.56
N ARG A 31 12.29 -0.03 -1.73
CA ARG A 31 12.09 -0.69 -3.03
C ARG A 31 12.95 -1.94 -3.17
N GLY A 32 14.21 -1.90 -2.70
CA GLY A 32 15.08 -3.08 -2.63
C GLY A 32 14.52 -4.18 -1.73
N GLU A 33 14.00 -3.84 -0.56
CA GLU A 33 13.34 -4.81 0.32
C GLU A 33 12.08 -5.42 -0.31
N LYS A 34 11.30 -4.61 -1.05
CA LYS A 34 10.12 -5.08 -1.79
C LYS A 34 10.50 -6.08 -2.89
N GLU A 35 11.64 -5.89 -3.55
CA GLU A 35 12.14 -6.84 -4.54
C GLU A 35 12.56 -8.18 -3.88
N GLN A 36 13.25 -8.13 -2.75
CA GLN A 36 13.58 -9.33 -1.97
C GLN A 36 12.31 -10.08 -1.54
N LEU A 37 11.31 -9.35 -1.06
CA LEU A 37 10.02 -9.90 -0.69
C LEU A 37 9.32 -10.58 -1.88
N ALA A 38 9.42 -10.02 -3.08
CA ALA A 38 8.88 -10.66 -4.28
C ALA A 38 9.54 -12.03 -4.56
N GLY A 39 10.83 -12.19 -4.26
CA GLY A 39 11.53 -13.47 -4.29
C GLY A 39 10.97 -14.49 -3.28
N GLU A 40 10.72 -14.05 -2.04
CA GLU A 40 10.10 -14.87 -1.00
C GLU A 40 8.67 -15.30 -1.41
N GLN A 41 7.88 -14.39 -1.97
CA GLN A 41 6.53 -14.66 -2.48
C GLN A 41 6.53 -15.67 -3.62
N LYS A 42 7.47 -15.57 -4.57
CA LYS A 42 7.63 -16.57 -5.64
C LYS A 42 7.91 -17.96 -5.06
N SER A 43 8.81 -18.06 -4.08
CA SER A 43 9.13 -19.31 -3.41
C SER A 43 7.92 -19.88 -2.65
N CYS A 44 7.15 -19.02 -1.98
CA CYS A 44 5.92 -19.40 -1.29
C CYS A 44 4.83 -19.89 -2.27
N SER A 45 4.69 -19.23 -3.43
CA SER A 45 3.76 -19.64 -4.48
C SER A 45 4.15 -20.98 -5.10
N ALA A 46 5.44 -21.24 -5.30
CA ALA A 46 5.93 -22.54 -5.77
C ALA A 46 5.58 -23.65 -4.77
N LEU A 47 5.81 -23.41 -3.47
CA LEU A 47 5.42 -24.35 -2.40
C LEU A 47 3.91 -24.62 -2.39
N GLY A 48 3.09 -23.57 -2.56
CA GLY A 48 1.64 -23.69 -2.67
C GLY A 48 1.20 -24.50 -3.89
N GLY A 49 1.85 -24.30 -5.04
CA GLY A 49 1.61 -25.08 -6.25
C GLY A 49 1.94 -26.56 -6.08
N SER A 50 3.09 -26.89 -5.47
CA SER A 50 3.44 -28.28 -5.13
C SER A 50 2.43 -28.90 -4.17
N MET A 51 1.93 -28.14 -3.20
CA MET A 51 0.89 -28.62 -2.27
C MET A 51 -0.44 -28.87 -2.99
N GLU A 52 -0.87 -27.97 -3.87
CA GLU A 52 -2.08 -28.16 -4.70
C GLU A 52 -2.00 -29.44 -5.52
N VAL A 53 -0.85 -29.72 -6.16
CA VAL A 53 -0.64 -30.98 -6.91
C VAL A 53 -0.83 -32.20 -6.00
N LEU A 54 -0.23 -32.21 -4.81
CA LEU A 54 -0.39 -33.33 -3.86
C LEU A 54 -1.85 -33.52 -3.44
N VAL A 55 -2.58 -32.43 -3.17
CA VAL A 55 -4.00 -32.47 -2.81
C VAL A 55 -4.84 -33.03 -3.98
N GLN A 56 -4.55 -32.60 -5.20
CA GLN A 56 -5.23 -33.08 -6.40
C GLN A 56 -4.93 -34.55 -6.74
N GLU A 57 -3.76 -35.05 -6.39
CA GLU A 57 -3.42 -36.46 -6.63
C GLU A 57 -4.01 -37.40 -5.58
N ARG A 58 -4.06 -36.97 -4.31
CA ARG A 58 -4.29 -37.87 -3.18
C ARG A 58 -5.64 -37.73 -2.51
N CYS A 59 -6.25 -36.54 -2.52
CA CYS A 59 -7.49 -36.29 -1.79
C CYS A 59 -8.74 -36.58 -2.63
N LYS A 60 -9.88 -36.74 -1.98
CA LYS A 60 -11.19 -36.92 -2.63
C LYS A 60 -11.74 -35.59 -3.19
N PRO A 61 -12.66 -35.61 -4.17
CA PRO A 61 -13.23 -34.39 -4.78
C PRO A 61 -13.72 -33.35 -3.78
N ASN A 62 -14.50 -33.78 -2.78
CA ASN A 62 -15.03 -32.91 -1.72
C ASN A 62 -13.96 -32.31 -0.81
N GLU A 63 -12.85 -33.00 -0.57
CA GLU A 63 -11.72 -32.51 0.23
C GLU A 63 -10.89 -31.47 -0.55
N ARG A 64 -10.71 -31.70 -1.86
CA ARG A 64 -10.06 -30.73 -2.76
C ARG A 64 -10.81 -29.41 -2.79
N ASP A 65 -12.14 -29.45 -2.88
CA ASP A 65 -12.97 -28.25 -2.84
C ASP A 65 -12.82 -27.50 -1.51
N LYS A 66 -12.80 -28.22 -0.38
CA LYS A 66 -12.55 -27.62 0.94
C LYS A 66 -11.18 -26.95 1.02
N TYR A 67 -10.14 -27.63 0.52
CA TYR A 67 -8.78 -27.10 0.47
C TYR A 67 -8.70 -25.82 -0.38
N ARG A 68 -9.22 -25.87 -1.61
CA ARG A 68 -9.25 -24.73 -2.53
C ARG A 68 -9.97 -23.52 -1.94
N MET A 69 -11.15 -23.75 -1.34
CA MET A 69 -11.88 -22.69 -0.66
C MET A 69 -11.05 -22.12 0.49
N PHE A 70 -10.42 -22.97 1.32
CA PHE A 70 -9.61 -22.52 2.46
C PHE A 70 -8.43 -21.64 2.03
N ILE A 71 -7.62 -22.11 1.08
CA ILE A 71 -6.48 -21.35 0.56
C ILE A 71 -6.91 -20.05 -0.15
N GLY A 72 -8.05 -20.07 -0.84
CA GLY A 72 -8.60 -18.90 -1.53
C GLY A 72 -9.18 -17.85 -0.59
N ASP A 73 -9.67 -18.24 0.59
CA ASP A 73 -10.24 -17.31 1.57
C ASP A 73 -9.17 -16.68 2.48
N LEU A 74 -7.99 -17.30 2.58
CA LEU A 74 -6.86 -16.78 3.36
C LEU A 74 -6.45 -15.37 2.92
N ASP A 75 -6.23 -15.15 1.62
CA ASP A 75 -5.85 -13.83 1.10
C ASP A 75 -6.97 -12.81 1.29
N LYS A 76 -8.22 -13.23 1.08
CA LYS A 76 -9.39 -12.33 1.17
C LYS A 76 -9.57 -11.82 2.60
N ILE A 77 -9.52 -12.71 3.59
CA ILE A 77 -9.71 -12.37 5.00
C ILE A 77 -8.56 -11.47 5.49
N VAL A 78 -7.31 -11.78 5.12
CA VAL A 78 -6.17 -10.93 5.49
C VAL A 78 -6.30 -9.54 4.86
N ASN A 79 -6.64 -9.44 3.57
CA ASN A 79 -6.86 -8.14 2.93
C ASN A 79 -8.01 -7.35 3.56
N LEU A 80 -9.10 -8.02 3.94
CA LEU A 80 -10.22 -7.38 4.62
C LEU A 80 -9.79 -6.80 5.97
N LEU A 81 -9.09 -7.59 6.79
CA LEU A 81 -8.59 -7.18 8.11
C LEU A 81 -7.62 -5.99 8.00
N LEU A 82 -6.67 -6.04 7.06
CA LEU A 82 -5.74 -4.95 6.82
C LEU A 82 -6.45 -3.67 6.35
N SER A 83 -7.42 -3.80 5.43
CA SER A 83 -8.21 -2.67 4.93
C SER A 83 -9.06 -2.02 6.03
N LEU A 84 -9.69 -2.82 6.90
CA LEU A 84 -10.44 -2.33 8.06
C LEU A 84 -9.52 -1.60 9.05
N SER A 85 -8.39 -2.22 9.41
CA SER A 85 -7.40 -1.65 10.33
C SER A 85 -6.87 -0.31 9.82
N GLY A 86 -6.48 -0.24 8.55
CA GLY A 86 -6.00 1.00 7.94
C GLY A 86 -7.08 2.09 7.84
N ARG A 87 -8.34 1.72 7.57
CA ARG A 87 -9.46 2.68 7.59
C ARG A 87 -9.75 3.21 8.99
N LEU A 88 -9.74 2.34 10.00
CA LEU A 88 -9.96 2.72 11.38
C LEU A 88 -8.87 3.67 11.87
N ALA A 89 -7.59 3.33 11.65
CA ALA A 89 -6.45 4.16 12.03
C ALA A 89 -6.52 5.58 11.42
N ARG A 90 -7.00 5.70 10.17
CA ARG A 90 -7.20 7.02 9.54
C ARG A 90 -8.33 7.83 10.20
N VAL A 91 -9.44 7.18 10.56
CA VAL A 91 -10.55 7.84 11.27
C VAL A 91 -10.10 8.27 12.67
N GLU A 92 -9.34 7.44 13.37
CA GLU A 92 -8.78 7.77 14.68
C GLU A 92 -7.78 8.92 14.60
N SER A 93 -6.93 8.94 13.57
CA SER A 93 -6.00 10.05 13.32
C SER A 93 -6.73 11.36 13.04
N ALA A 94 -7.81 11.31 12.25
CA ALA A 94 -8.65 12.48 11.98
C ALA A 94 -9.36 13.00 13.23
N LEU A 95 -9.92 12.11 14.05
CA LEU A 95 -10.52 12.47 15.34
C LEU A 95 -9.50 13.12 16.28
N ALA A 96 -8.29 12.57 16.36
CA ALA A 96 -7.19 13.13 17.16
C ALA A 96 -6.68 14.47 16.61
N ALA A 97 -6.85 14.74 15.31
CA ALA A 97 -6.54 16.04 14.72
C ALA A 97 -7.55 17.12 15.16
N LEU A 98 -8.85 16.80 15.07
CA LEU A 98 -9.94 17.69 15.51
C LEU A 98 -9.86 18.02 17.01
N GLU A 99 -9.33 17.12 17.84
CA GLU A 99 -9.11 17.39 19.26
C GLU A 99 -8.11 18.52 19.56
N ARG A 100 -7.25 18.87 18.59
CA ARG A 100 -6.28 19.97 18.71
C ARG A 100 -6.76 21.26 18.07
N GLU A 101 -7.88 21.22 17.35
CA GLU A 101 -8.46 22.39 16.68
C GLU A 101 -9.42 23.14 17.62
N ALA A 102 -9.65 24.42 17.34
CA ALA A 102 -10.61 25.21 18.10
C ALA A 102 -12.04 24.67 17.87
N GLU A 103 -12.80 24.51 18.95
CA GLU A 103 -14.14 23.96 18.86
C GLU A 103 -15.09 24.97 18.18
N THR A 104 -15.44 24.65 16.95
CA THR A 104 -16.44 25.34 16.12
C THR A 104 -17.63 24.41 15.88
N GLU A 105 -18.78 24.95 15.51
CA GLU A 105 -19.96 24.13 15.20
C GLU A 105 -19.67 23.12 14.06
N ASP A 106 -18.92 23.54 13.05
CA ASP A 106 -18.49 22.67 11.94
C ASP A 106 -17.59 21.52 12.42
N SER A 107 -16.59 21.81 13.27
CA SER A 107 -15.70 20.78 13.84
C SER A 107 -16.45 19.77 14.71
N ARG A 108 -17.51 20.21 15.39
CA ARG A 108 -18.35 19.37 16.24
C ARG A 108 -19.20 18.41 15.39
N VAL A 109 -19.81 18.91 14.32
CA VAL A 109 -20.55 18.09 13.36
C VAL A 109 -19.63 17.06 12.67
N GLU A 110 -18.43 17.46 12.27
CA GLU A 110 -17.44 16.55 11.69
C GLU A 110 -17.02 15.45 12.70
N ARG A 111 -16.76 15.83 13.95
CA ARG A 111 -16.42 14.90 15.03
C ARG A 111 -17.52 13.85 15.24
N GLU A 112 -18.79 14.27 15.29
CA GLU A 112 -19.93 13.36 15.44
C GLU A 112 -20.02 12.37 14.27
N SER A 113 -19.84 12.85 13.04
CA SER A 113 -19.80 12.01 11.83
C SER A 113 -18.66 10.98 11.88
N LEU A 114 -17.44 11.40 12.23
CA LEU A 114 -16.29 10.52 12.36
C LEU A 114 -16.45 9.51 13.50
N GLN A 115 -17.07 9.89 14.61
CA GLN A 115 -17.39 8.95 15.70
C GLN A 115 -18.38 7.88 15.25
N GLN A 116 -19.41 8.24 14.49
CA GLN A 116 -20.36 7.27 13.94
C GLN A 116 -19.65 6.30 12.99
N LYS A 117 -18.77 6.81 12.13
CA LYS A 117 -17.95 6.00 11.23
C LYS A 117 -17.00 5.06 12.00
N ARG A 118 -16.39 5.54 13.09
CA ARG A 118 -15.55 4.72 13.99
C ARG A 118 -16.35 3.54 14.53
N ARG A 119 -17.55 3.78 15.09
CA ARG A 119 -18.43 2.72 15.62
C ARG A 119 -18.75 1.66 14.55
N GLN A 120 -19.08 2.08 13.34
CA GLN A 120 -19.34 1.17 12.22
C GLN A 120 -18.10 0.33 11.85
N LEU A 121 -16.92 0.95 11.79
CA LEU A 121 -15.68 0.23 11.48
C LEU A 121 -15.29 -0.75 12.58
N CYS A 122 -15.53 -0.42 13.86
CA CYS A 122 -15.31 -1.35 14.97
C CYS A 122 -16.22 -2.59 14.86
N SER A 123 -17.52 -2.39 14.59
CA SER A 123 -18.44 -3.52 14.35
C SER A 123 -18.01 -4.37 13.14
N GLN A 124 -17.55 -3.76 12.05
CA GLN A 124 -17.01 -4.51 10.90
C GLN A 124 -15.71 -5.28 11.25
N GLN A 125 -14.89 -4.78 12.18
CA GLN A 125 -13.72 -5.51 12.66
C GLN A 125 -14.11 -6.73 13.46
N GLU A 126 -15.15 -6.64 14.30
CA GLU A 126 -15.69 -7.79 15.03
C GLU A 126 -16.18 -8.86 14.05
N ASP A 127 -16.97 -8.49 13.04
CA ASP A 127 -17.43 -9.40 11.98
C ASP A 127 -16.24 -10.06 11.24
N ALA A 128 -15.19 -9.28 10.93
CA ALA A 128 -13.99 -9.80 10.26
C ALA A 128 -13.17 -10.73 11.16
N CYS A 129 -13.14 -10.51 12.47
CA CYS A 129 -12.55 -11.41 13.45
C CYS A 129 -13.31 -12.75 13.49
N GLU A 130 -14.65 -12.73 13.43
CA GLU A 130 -15.43 -13.98 13.33
C GLU A 130 -15.12 -14.75 12.03
N LEU A 131 -14.96 -14.05 10.90
CA LEU A 131 -14.52 -14.67 9.65
C LEU A 131 -13.14 -15.33 9.79
N LYS A 132 -12.22 -14.69 10.51
CA LYS A 132 -10.89 -15.25 10.80
C LYS A 132 -10.98 -16.51 11.65
N GLU A 133 -11.79 -16.51 12.70
CA GLU A 133 -11.99 -17.71 13.53
C GLU A 133 -12.63 -18.86 12.75
N ASN A 134 -13.59 -18.55 11.87
CA ASN A 134 -14.18 -19.51 10.95
C ASN A 134 -13.14 -20.11 10.01
N LEU A 135 -12.21 -19.28 9.50
CA LEU A 135 -11.09 -19.73 8.70
C LEU A 135 -10.16 -20.65 9.50
N ASP A 136 -9.89 -20.35 10.76
CA ASP A 136 -9.03 -21.17 11.64
C ASP A 136 -9.67 -22.51 12.00
N ARG A 137 -11.00 -22.54 12.11
CA ARG A 137 -11.76 -23.81 12.20
C ARG A 137 -11.61 -24.62 10.93
N ARG A 138 -11.71 -23.98 9.76
CA ARG A 138 -11.52 -24.64 8.46
C ARG A 138 -10.09 -25.12 8.23
N GLU A 139 -9.08 -24.37 8.68
CA GLU A 139 -7.67 -24.78 8.64
C GLU A 139 -7.47 -26.11 9.38
N ARG A 140 -8.04 -26.24 10.59
CA ARG A 140 -7.98 -27.48 11.38
C ARG A 140 -8.60 -28.66 10.62
N VAL A 141 -9.81 -28.48 10.09
CA VAL A 141 -10.46 -29.52 9.27
C VAL A 141 -9.61 -29.91 8.07
N VAL A 142 -8.98 -28.93 7.40
CA VAL A 142 -8.08 -29.18 6.27
C VAL A 142 -6.87 -29.99 6.70
N LEU A 143 -6.22 -29.58 7.78
CA LEU A 143 -5.05 -30.25 8.31
C LEU A 143 -5.37 -31.70 8.73
N ASP A 144 -6.54 -31.92 9.33
CA ASP A 144 -6.98 -33.22 9.82
C ASP A 144 -7.12 -34.24 8.69
N PHE A 145 -7.79 -33.89 7.58
CA PHE A 145 -7.89 -34.83 6.46
C PHE A 145 -6.57 -34.98 5.72
N LEU A 146 -5.77 -33.91 5.58
CA LEU A 146 -4.45 -33.99 4.93
C LEU A 146 -3.52 -34.94 5.69
N ALA A 147 -3.65 -35.04 7.01
CA ALA A 147 -2.85 -35.95 7.82
C ALA A 147 -3.08 -37.43 7.48
N GLY A 148 -4.23 -37.77 6.88
CA GLY A 148 -4.52 -39.12 6.39
C GLY A 148 -3.88 -39.46 5.04
N TYR A 149 -3.44 -38.46 4.27
CA TYR A 149 -2.93 -38.64 2.91
C TYR A 149 -1.44 -38.29 2.75
N LEU A 150 -0.93 -37.38 3.58
CA LEU A 150 0.40 -36.79 3.43
C LEU A 150 1.40 -37.29 4.48
N THR A 151 2.67 -37.32 4.08
CA THR A 151 3.78 -37.60 5.01
C THR A 151 3.98 -36.47 6.01
N ALA A 152 4.68 -36.76 7.12
CA ALA A 152 5.02 -35.74 8.12
C ALA A 152 5.80 -34.56 7.54
N ALA A 153 6.70 -34.79 6.56
CA ALA A 153 7.43 -33.73 5.88
C ALA A 153 6.50 -32.82 5.06
N GLN A 154 5.61 -33.41 4.26
CA GLN A 154 4.62 -32.69 3.46
C GLN A 154 3.63 -31.90 4.31
N LEU A 155 3.19 -32.45 5.45
CA LEU A 155 2.35 -31.71 6.40
C LEU A 155 3.07 -30.51 7.01
N ARG A 156 4.37 -30.64 7.26
CA ARG A 156 5.21 -29.52 7.74
C ARG A 156 5.31 -28.43 6.68
N ASP A 157 5.45 -28.80 5.42
CA ASP A 157 5.47 -27.89 4.28
C ASP A 157 4.12 -27.20 4.08
N HIS A 158 3.00 -27.93 4.22
CA HIS A 158 1.66 -27.34 4.23
C HIS A 158 1.50 -26.28 5.33
N ARG A 159 1.86 -26.61 6.57
CA ARG A 159 1.81 -25.65 7.70
C ARG A 159 2.70 -24.43 7.45
N ARG A 160 3.89 -24.65 6.89
CA ARG A 160 4.80 -23.56 6.52
C ARG A 160 4.17 -22.66 5.45
N TYR A 161 3.58 -23.23 4.41
CA TYR A 161 2.90 -22.49 3.35
C TYR A 161 1.74 -21.64 3.89
N VAL A 162 0.83 -22.24 4.65
CA VAL A 162 -0.34 -21.56 5.23
C VAL A 162 0.06 -20.42 6.17
N ARG A 163 1.17 -20.57 6.90
CA ARG A 163 1.71 -19.49 7.75
C ARG A 163 2.42 -18.39 6.96
N LEU A 164 3.23 -18.75 5.96
CA LEU A 164 4.01 -17.79 5.19
C LEU A 164 3.12 -16.88 4.34
N LYS A 165 2.11 -17.46 3.68
CA LYS A 165 1.23 -16.73 2.77
C LYS A 165 0.63 -15.44 3.37
N PRO A 166 -0.05 -15.44 4.53
CA PRO A 166 -0.58 -14.23 5.15
C PRO A 166 0.54 -13.29 5.64
N ALA A 167 1.64 -13.84 6.19
CA ALA A 167 2.75 -13.02 6.68
C ALA A 167 3.42 -12.21 5.57
N LEU A 168 3.64 -12.82 4.39
CA LEU A 168 4.20 -12.15 3.22
C LEU A 168 3.26 -11.10 2.64
N LEU A 169 1.94 -11.35 2.67
CA LEU A 169 0.94 -10.37 2.25
C LEU A 169 0.91 -9.15 3.19
N ILE A 170 0.96 -9.36 4.50
CA ILE A 170 1.02 -8.28 5.49
C ILE A 170 2.30 -7.45 5.28
N ARG A 171 3.45 -8.10 5.14
CA ARG A 171 4.73 -7.42 4.88
C ARG A 171 4.70 -6.62 3.58
N GLN A 172 4.09 -7.15 2.53
CA GLN A 172 3.92 -6.45 1.26
C GLN A 172 3.09 -5.18 1.43
N ARG A 173 1.92 -5.28 2.07
CA ARG A 173 1.05 -4.12 2.32
C ARG A 173 1.75 -3.05 3.14
N HIS A 174 2.51 -3.45 4.16
CA HIS A 174 3.27 -2.53 4.97
C HIS A 174 4.35 -1.79 4.16
N LEU A 175 5.14 -2.52 3.36
CA LEU A 175 6.14 -1.90 2.49
C LEU A 175 5.51 -0.96 1.44
N ASP A 176 4.39 -1.36 0.85
CA ASP A 176 3.66 -0.52 -0.11
C ASP A 176 3.18 0.79 0.54
N GLU A 177 2.69 0.73 1.78
CA GLU A 177 2.28 1.92 2.53
C GLU A 177 3.46 2.82 2.89
N LEU A 178 4.58 2.26 3.35
CA LEU A 178 5.79 3.02 3.67
C LEU A 178 6.37 3.71 2.43
N ILE A 179 6.47 3.00 1.31
CA ILE A 179 6.96 3.56 0.04
C ILE A 179 6.04 4.71 -0.40
N ARG A 180 4.72 4.48 -0.41
CA ARG A 180 3.76 5.51 -0.80
C ARG A 180 3.87 6.76 0.07
N LEU A 181 3.96 6.62 1.39
CA LEU A 181 4.09 7.76 2.30
C LEU A 181 5.40 8.52 2.10
N ALA A 182 6.50 7.79 1.92
CA ALA A 182 7.81 8.40 1.67
C ALA A 182 7.85 9.14 0.32
N GLU A 183 7.22 8.59 -0.72
CA GLU A 183 7.07 9.25 -2.02
C GLU A 183 6.19 10.49 -1.93
N GLU A 184 5.06 10.43 -1.21
CA GLU A 184 4.19 11.59 -0.95
C GLU A 184 4.92 12.68 -0.16
N GLN A 185 5.82 12.32 0.76
CA GLN A 185 6.65 13.28 1.50
C GLN A 185 7.72 13.91 0.59
N LEU A 186 8.36 13.10 -0.25
CA LEU A 186 9.40 13.56 -1.18
C LEU A 186 8.83 14.55 -2.19
N GLN A 187 7.65 14.25 -2.75
CA GLN A 187 6.95 15.15 -3.67
C GLN A 187 6.62 16.48 -3.01
N ARG A 188 6.05 16.46 -1.79
CA ARG A 188 5.72 17.69 -1.04
C ARG A 188 6.94 18.55 -0.72
N LEU A 189 8.05 17.91 -0.32
CA LEU A 189 9.30 18.62 -0.03
C LEU A 189 9.92 19.21 -1.31
N ALA A 190 9.89 18.49 -2.42
CA ALA A 190 10.40 18.96 -3.70
C ALA A 190 9.60 20.16 -4.24
N GLU A 191 8.28 20.17 -4.06
CA GLU A 191 7.41 21.29 -4.43
C GLU A 191 7.57 22.52 -3.52
N SER A 192 7.95 22.32 -2.25
CA SER A 192 8.22 23.40 -1.31
C SER A 192 9.56 24.10 -1.55
N LEU A 193 10.43 23.53 -2.40
CA LEU A 193 11.71 24.13 -2.73
C LEU A 193 11.44 25.38 -3.59
N PRO A 194 11.86 26.58 -3.17
CA PRO A 194 11.79 27.75 -4.04
C PRO A 194 12.56 27.40 -5.31
N ALA A 195 11.89 27.46 -6.46
CA ALA A 195 12.57 27.37 -7.75
C ALA A 195 13.68 28.41 -7.70
N ALA A 196 14.92 27.94 -7.57
CA ALA A 196 16.09 28.80 -7.51
C ALA A 196 15.91 29.86 -8.58
N SER A 197 15.86 31.12 -8.16
CA SER A 197 15.70 32.28 -9.03
C SER A 197 16.81 32.25 -10.07
N GLY A 198 16.54 31.61 -11.20
CA GLY A 198 17.39 31.71 -12.37
C GLY A 198 17.30 33.16 -12.84
N PRO A 199 18.43 33.86 -13.06
CA PRO A 199 18.38 35.21 -13.57
C PRO A 199 17.66 35.16 -14.93
N ALA A 200 16.60 35.95 -15.05
CA ALA A 200 15.93 36.19 -16.32
C ALA A 200 16.99 36.60 -17.35
N PRO A 201 17.07 35.95 -18.53
CA PRO A 201 17.91 36.46 -19.59
C PRO A 201 17.28 37.77 -20.10
N ALA A 202 17.89 38.88 -19.70
CA ALA A 202 17.59 40.19 -20.24
C ALA A 202 18.21 40.35 -21.64
N ALA A 203 17.44 41.03 -22.51
CA ALA A 203 17.76 41.57 -23.83
C ALA A 203 17.79 40.55 -25.00
N SER A 204 17.20 40.81 -26.18
CA SER A 204 16.99 42.10 -26.85
C SER A 204 15.92 42.05 -27.97
N GLY A 205 15.10 43.11 -28.07
CA GLY A 205 14.79 43.82 -29.33
C GLY A 205 13.78 43.22 -30.34
N PRO A 206 13.19 44.05 -31.23
CA PRO A 206 11.76 43.97 -31.58
C PRO A 206 11.41 43.62 -33.05
N ALA A 207 10.23 43.00 -33.23
CA ALA A 207 9.26 43.04 -34.37
C ALA A 207 9.74 42.68 -35.81
N PRO A 208 8.87 42.41 -36.83
CA PRO A 208 7.41 42.54 -36.89
C PRO A 208 6.65 41.32 -37.48
N ALA A 209 5.33 41.48 -37.57
CA ALA A 209 4.30 40.54 -38.01
C ALA A 209 4.41 40.04 -39.46
N LEU A 210 3.89 38.82 -39.70
CA LEU A 210 3.22 38.42 -40.95
C LEU A 210 2.35 37.17 -40.70
N VAL A 211 1.06 37.29 -41.03
CA VAL A 211 0.03 36.25 -40.93
C VAL A 211 -0.06 35.47 -42.29
N PRO A 212 -1.00 34.52 -42.51
CA PRO A 212 -0.71 33.08 -42.56
C PRO A 212 -1.01 32.45 -43.94
N THR A 213 -0.29 31.41 -44.35
CA THR A 213 -0.72 30.42 -45.37
C THR A 213 0.13 29.15 -45.13
N SER A 214 -0.26 27.88 -45.33
CA SER A 214 -1.25 27.22 -46.18
C SER A 214 -1.37 25.72 -45.70
N PRO A 215 -1.79 24.69 -46.47
CA PRO A 215 -2.95 23.87 -46.13
C PRO A 215 -2.66 22.35 -45.97
N ARG A 216 -3.75 21.56 -45.82
CA ARG A 216 -3.87 20.09 -46.01
C ARG A 216 -3.28 19.23 -44.88
N SER A 217 -3.74 18.02 -44.56
CA SER A 217 -4.77 17.10 -45.07
C SER A 217 -4.98 16.01 -43.98
N THR A 218 -6.07 15.25 -44.09
CA THR A 218 -6.33 13.85 -43.60
C THR A 218 -7.64 13.79 -42.81
N ALA A 219 -8.53 12.82 -42.93
CA ALA A 219 -8.64 11.64 -43.78
C ALA A 219 -10.07 11.07 -43.63
N VAL A 220 -10.57 10.48 -44.72
CA VAL A 220 -11.30 9.20 -44.81
C VAL A 220 -12.47 8.95 -43.82
N THR A 221 -13.68 9.06 -44.35
CA THR A 221 -14.84 8.29 -43.90
C THR A 221 -15.27 7.40 -45.07
N SER A 222 -15.32 6.09 -44.86
CA SER A 222 -16.00 5.17 -45.77
C SER A 222 -16.90 4.22 -44.97
N LEU A 223 -18.03 3.96 -45.62
CA LEU A 223 -19.19 3.15 -45.28
C LEU A 223 -18.86 1.72 -44.87
#